data_AF-A0A1F6W6Q8-F1
#
_entry.id   AF-A0A1F6W6Q8-F1
#
_cell.length_a   1.000
_cell.length_b   1.000
_cell.length_c   1.000
_cell.angle_alpha   90.00
_cell.angle_beta   90.00
_cell.angle_gamma   90.00
#
_symmetry.space_group_name_H-M   'P 1'
#
loop_
_entity.id
_entity.type
_entity.pdbx_description
1 polymer ?
#
loop_
_entity_poly.entity_id
_entity_poly.type
_entity_poly.pdbx_seq_one_letter_code
_entity_poly.pdbx_strand_id
1 'polypeptide(L)' 'MHTNQKYNRINITLPKSTLNLLHKATAKRHRSEVIDLAVRQYIHSLGKKYIKQGLILAGKERSSRDLEIVKEFAQMKDL' A
#
# COMPACT_ATOMS: atom_id res chain seq x y z
N MET A 1 24.50 4.37 16.71
CA MET A 1 23.65 5.57 16.72
C MET A 1 22.20 5.12 16.57
N HIS A 2 21.41 5.13 17.64
CA HIS A 2 19.98 4.77 17.57
C HIS A 2 19.17 6.07 17.48
N THR A 3 18.51 6.27 16.34
CA THR A 3 17.68 7.45 16.08
C THR A 3 16.50 7.44 17.03
N ASN A 4 16.44 8.44 17.91
CA ASN A 4 15.32 8.73 18.79
C ASN A 4 14.13 9.20 17.93
N GLN A 5 13.38 8.27 17.32
CA GLN A 5 12.06 8.60 16.80
C GLN A 5 11.16 8.94 18.00
N LYS A 6 10.75 10.20 18.11
CA LYS A 6 9.81 10.68 19.13
C LYS A 6 8.48 9.95 18.95
N TYR A 7 8.27 8.87 19.71
CA TYR A 7 6.96 8.23 19.81
C TYR A 7 6.00 9.19 20.50
N ASN A 8 4.90 9.53 19.84
CA ASN A 8 3.79 10.24 20.45
C ASN A 8 2.84 9.22 21.09
N ARG A 9 2.55 9.38 22.39
CA ARG A 9 1.57 8.55 23.08
C ARG A 9 0.17 8.99 22.68
N ILE A 10 -0.57 8.08 22.04
CA ILE A 10 -1.98 8.26 21.69
C ILE A 10 -2.82 7.22 22.42
N ASN A 11 -4.07 7.56 22.75
CA ASN A 11 -5.04 6.62 23.29
C ASN A 11 -5.86 6.07 22.12
N ILE A 12 -5.76 4.76 21.87
CA ILE A 12 -6.53 4.07 20.84
C ILE A 12 -7.32 2.93 21.47
N THR A 13 -8.55 2.74 20.98
CA THR A 13 -9.38 1.61 21.38
C THR A 13 -9.20 0.50 20.37
N LEU A 14 -8.83 -0.69 20.84
CA LEU A 14 -8.68 -1.89 20.01
C LEU A 14 -9.60 -3.00 20.51
N PRO A 15 -10.16 -3.81 19.60
CA PRO A 15 -10.91 -5.00 19.98
C PRO A 15 -10.09 -5.93 20.89
N LYS A 16 -10.76 -6.61 21.82
CA LYS A 16 -10.10 -7.59 22.72
C LYS A 16 -9.33 -8.66 21.94
N SER A 17 -9.87 -9.12 20.81
CA SER A 17 -9.21 -10.07 19.91
C SER A 17 -7.87 -9.54 19.38
N THR A 18 -7.83 -8.29 18.93
CA THR A 18 -6.60 -7.62 18.45
C THR A 18 -5.58 -7.43 19.57
N LEU A 19 -6.04 -7.06 20.78
CA LEU A 19 -5.16 -6.97 21.95
C LEU A 19 -4.53 -8.31 22.30
N ASN A 20 -5.31 -9.40 22.23
CA ASN A 20 -4.81 -10.75 22.48
C ASN A 20 -3.75 -11.16 21.45
N LEU A 21 -3.97 -10.85 20.17
CA LEU A 21 -2.97 -11.09 19.11
C LEU A 21 -1.69 -10.29 19.36
N LEU A 22 -1.83 -9.02 19.73
CA LEU A 22 -0.69 -8.16 20.05
C LEU A 22 0.10 -8.68 21.25
N HIS A 23 -0.58 -9.20 22.28
CA HIS A 23 0.06 -9.78 23.46
C HIS A 23 0.73 -11.12 23.15
N LYS A 24 0.20 -11.92 22.22
CA LYS A 24 0.85 -13.16 21.74
C LYS A 24 2.09 -12.87 20.91
N ALA A 25 2.03 -11.83 20.06
CA ALA A 25 3.12 -11.48 19.16
C ALA A 25 4.28 -10.76 19.85
N THR A 26 4.08 -10.20 21.06
CA THR A 26 5.09 -9.38 21.73
C THR A 26 5.15 -9.59 23.23
N ALA A 27 6.37 -9.63 23.79
CA ALA A 27 6.57 -9.28 25.18
C ALA A 27 6.16 -7.81 25.40
N LYS A 28 5.54 -7.48 26.55
CA LYS A 28 4.89 -6.19 26.88
C LYS A 28 5.59 -4.91 26.39
N ARG A 29 6.92 -4.91 26.22
CA ARG A 29 7.74 -3.75 25.83
C ARG A 29 7.77 -3.42 24.33
N HIS A 30 7.27 -4.29 23.44
CA HIS A 30 7.38 -4.10 21.98
C HIS A 30 6.04 -3.83 21.27
N ARG A 31 4.97 -3.51 22.03
CA ARG A 31 3.64 -3.27 21.46
C ARG A 31 3.60 -2.12 20.46
N SER A 32 4.25 -1.00 20.78
CA SER A 32 4.27 0.18 19.92
C SER A 32 5.02 -0.08 18.60
N GLU A 33 6.10 -0.86 18.64
CA GLU A 33 6.88 -1.23 17.45
C GLU A 33 6.05 -2.12 16.51
N VAL A 34 5.31 -3.09 17.06
CA VAL A 34 4.43 -3.94 16.25
C VAL A 34 3.26 -3.16 15.68
N ILE A 35 2.69 -2.21 16.43
CA ILE A 35 1.65 -1.32 15.91
C ILE A 35 2.21 -0.44 14.79
N ASP A 36 3.39 0.17 14.95
CA ASP A 36 4.03 0.97 13.90
C ASP A 36 4.27 0.15 12.63
N LEU A 37 4.83 -1.06 12.77
CA LEU A 37 5.05 -1.96 11.63
C LEU A 37 3.74 -2.34 10.94
N ALA A 38 2.71 -2.72 11.70
CA ALA A 38 1.42 -3.10 11.16
C ALA A 38 0.75 -1.94 10.39
N VAL A 39 0.81 -0.72 10.93
CA VAL A 39 0.28 0.48 10.27
C VAL A 39 1.04 0.74 8.96
N ARG A 40 2.37 0.71 8.97
CA ARG A 40 3.19 0.92 7.75
C ARG A 40 2.87 -0.11 6.67
N GLN A 41 2.79 -1.38 7.04
CA GLN A 41 2.47 -2.46 6.10
C GLN A 41 1.07 -2.31 5.53
N TYR A 42 0.08 -1.99 6.37
CA TYR A 42 -1.29 -1.76 5.94
C TYR A 42 -1.39 -0.62 4.93
N ILE A 43 -0.84 0.56 5.25
CA ILE A 43 -0.85 1.72 4.36
C ILE A 43 -0.14 1.41 3.04
N HIS A 44 1.03 0.75 3.08
CA HIS A 44 1.74 0.35 1.87
C HIS A 44 0.92 -0.61 1.00
N SER A 45 0.24 -1.59 1.61
CA SER A 45 -0.63 -2.52 0.89
C SER A 45 -1.85 -1.83 0.26
N LEU A 46 -2.46 -0.87 0.97
CA LEU A 46 -3.55 -0.06 0.44
C LEU A 46 -3.08 0.76 -0.77
N GLY A 47 -1.92 1.42 -0.66
CA GLY A 47 -1.33 2.17 -1.76
C GLY A 47 -1.15 1.33 -3.02
N LYS A 48 -0.58 0.12 -2.89
CA LYS A 48 -0.45 -0.83 -4.01
C LYS A 48 -1.80 -1.19 -4.63
N LYS A 49 -2.83 -1.43 -3.81
CA LYS A 49 -4.17 -1.76 -4.29
C LYS A 49 -4.78 -0.60 -5.09
N TYR A 50 -4.68 0.62 -4.58
CA TYR A 50 -5.20 1.81 -5.27
C TYR A 50 -4.46 2.09 -6.58
N ILE A 51 -3.12 2.02 -6.58
CA ILE A 51 -2.32 2.20 -7.80
C ILE A 51 -2.71 1.16 -8.85
N LYS A 52 -2.82 -0.12 -8.46
CA LYS A 52 -3.23 -1.20 -9.37
C LYS A 52 -4.62 -0.93 -9.97
N GLN A 53 -5.58 -0.50 -9.15
CA GLN A 53 -6.93 -0.16 -9.63
C GLN A 53 -6.90 1.02 -10.60
N GLY A 54 -6.14 2.07 -10.29
CA GLY A 54 -5.96 3.23 -11.16
C GLY A 54 -5.34 2.86 -12.52
N LEU A 55 -4.32 2.01 -12.53
CA LEU A 55 -3.70 1.52 -13.76
C LEU A 55 -4.66 0.71 -14.63
N ILE A 56 -5.49 -0.14 -14.02
CA ILE A 56 -6.49 -0.92 -14.75
C ILE A 56 -7.54 -0.01 -15.37
N LEU A 57 -8.03 0.99 -14.63
CA LEU A 57 -9.03 1.94 -15.13
C LEU A 57 -8.45 2.79 -16.25
N ALA A 58 -7.28 3.38 -16.04
CA ALA A 58 -6.61 4.18 -17.06
C ALA A 58 -6.32 3.37 -18.32
N GLY A 59 -5.88 2.12 -18.21
CA GLY A 59 -5.65 1.24 -19.37
C GLY A 59 -6.94 0.97 -20.16
N LYS A 60 -8.08 0.81 -19.48
CA LYS A 60 -9.39 0.66 -20.14
C LYS A 60 -9.85 1.95 -20.82
N GLU A 61 -9.74 3.09 -20.14
CA GLU A 61 -10.13 4.39 -20.70
C GLU A 61 -9.28 4.78 -21.91
N ARG A 62 -8.01 4.35 -21.93
CA ARG A 62 -7.05 4.69 -22.97
C ARG A 62 -6.98 3.64 -24.09
N SER A 63 -7.66 2.50 -23.97
CA SER A 63 -7.50 1.36 -24.87
C SER A 63 -7.74 1.69 -26.34
N SER A 64 -8.74 2.51 -26.65
CA SER A 64 -9.07 2.88 -28.04
C SER A 64 -7.96 3.74 -28.66
N ARG A 65 -7.46 4.72 -27.91
CA ARG A 65 -6.36 5.59 -28.35
C ARG A 65 -5.07 4.79 -28.53
N ASP A 66 -4.76 3.91 -27.57
CA ASP A 66 -3.56 3.09 -27.63
C ASP A 66 -3.60 2.16 -28.85
N LEU A 67 -4.78 1.66 -29.21
CA LEU A 67 -4.99 0.83 -30.40
C LEU A 67 -4.87 1.64 -31.71
N GLU A 68 -5.31 2.89 -31.74
CA GLU A 68 -5.08 3.80 -32.88
C GLU A 68 -3.60 4.11 -33.07
N ILE A 69 -2.89 4.45 -31.99
CA ILE A 69 -1.44 4.69 -32.03
C ILE A 69 -0.69 3.47 -32.55
N VAL A 70 -1.03 2.26 -32.07
CA VAL A 70 -0.39 1.02 -32.56
C VAL A 70 -0.64 0.81 -34.05
N LYS A 71 -1.85 1.10 -34.55
CA LYS A 71 -2.16 1.01 -35.98
C LYS A 71 -1.36 2.01 -36.81
N GLU A 72 -1.27 3.26 -36.37
CA GLU A 72 -0.47 4.29 -37.05
C GLU A 72 1.01 3.89 -37.10
N PHE A 73 1.57 3.44 -35.98
CA PHE A 73 2.96 2.96 -35.92
C PHE A 73 3.22 1.73 -36.80
N ALA A 74 2.27 0.80 -36.88
CA ALA A 74 2.40 -0.37 -37.76
C ALA A 74 2.46 0.06 -39.24
N GLN A 75 1.59 0.98 -39.66
CA GLN A 75 1.58 1.52 -41.02
C GLN A 75 2.88 2.26 -41.39
N MET A 76 3.55 2.88 -40.42
CA MET A 76 4.85 3.53 -40.64
C MET A 76 6.01 2.54 -40.77
N LYS A 77 5.88 1.32 -40.23
CA LYS A 77 6.94 0.30 -40.27
C LYS A 77 6.92 -0.56 -41.52
N ASP A 78 5.78 -0.60 -42.22
CA ASP A 78 5.57 -1.34 -43.47
C ASP A 78 5.93 -0.49 -44.72
N LEU A 79 6.60 0.65 -44.53
CA LEU A 79 7.20 1.54 -45.55
C LEU A 79 8.73 1.51 -45.44
#